data_AF-A0A075X132-F1
#
_entry.id   AF-A0A075X132-F1
#
_cell.length_a   1.000
_cell.length_b   1.000
_cell.length_c   1.000
_cell.angle_alpha   90.00
_cell.angle_beta   90.00
_cell.angle_gamma   90.00
#
_symmetry.space_group_name_H-M   'P 1'
#
loop_
_entity.id
_entity.type
_entity.pdbx_description
1 polymer ?
#
loop_
_entity_poly.entity_id
_entity_poly.type
_entity_poly.pdbx_seq_one_letter_code
_entity_poly.pdbx_strand_id
1 'polypeptide(L)'
;MSWVDLRVLEKYANFSELVVNSLGDKIATVVEDEEGQRFIWVNGKTIDEPFERVNLLQFTPNGDLIASVQKDGLWTVWKEGVLWEEFFEYLWNLKTDNSGQKVLANVKIDGNYTVCVDGIPWSHSFYDTRDLFVSPTGAKVATYVRLENYPVLEIFNFAKGMWSLAVNDVFWDKKFLALFGCCFSPKETRVATAVRLTDRSFTIVVDNVCWEKSFYQVWEPRFLDENQVVAPVKTSRGWELYCDGSPFWERSFTQLWNLKVFPEKKRVAAVVALELGKWTLAVDGKTWKPTFGQMVLEPHFSPDGERIAALVRHKDRWGLVVDEVCWDLVWERIGDPVFSPKGSKIAAKAEKDGGYYLLVENKVLDGPYTYLWDPVFLEEDILLIKGIKEKSYFTKEIKV
;
A
#
# COMPACT_ATOMS: atom_id res chain seq x y z
N MET A 1 -11.16 -26.47 -9.76
CA MET A 1 -11.30 -26.38 -8.29
C MET A 1 -10.15 -27.16 -7.67
N SER A 2 -9.16 -26.44 -7.15
CA SER A 2 -8.21 -26.99 -6.18
C SER A 2 -8.87 -26.92 -4.80
N TRP A 3 -8.69 -27.96 -3.98
CA TRP A 3 -9.16 -27.99 -2.59
C TRP A 3 -7.98 -28.26 -1.68
N VAL A 4 -7.83 -27.44 -0.64
CA VAL A 4 -6.87 -27.69 0.44
C VAL A 4 -7.65 -27.81 1.74
N ASP A 5 -7.56 -28.98 2.39
CA ASP A 5 -8.19 -29.24 3.68
C ASP A 5 -7.40 -28.50 4.78
N LEU A 6 -8.01 -27.51 5.41
CA LEU A 6 -7.37 -26.70 6.44
C LEU A 6 -7.45 -27.33 7.83
N ARG A 7 -8.17 -28.44 8.01
CA ARG A 7 -8.14 -29.21 9.28
C ARG A 7 -6.75 -29.75 9.59
N VAL A 8 -5.90 -29.90 8.57
CA VAL A 8 -4.50 -30.29 8.76
C VAL A 8 -3.69 -29.26 9.57
N LEU A 9 -4.20 -28.02 9.73
CA LEU A 9 -3.59 -27.00 10.58
C LEU A 9 -3.85 -27.24 12.07
N GLU A 10 -4.89 -28.01 12.43
CA GLU A 10 -5.27 -28.30 13.83
C GLU A 10 -4.23 -29.15 14.57
N LYS A 11 -3.25 -29.72 13.87
CA LYS A 11 -2.12 -30.46 14.48
C LYS A 11 -1.00 -29.55 14.99
N TYR A 12 -1.00 -28.26 14.61
CA TYR A 12 -0.01 -27.29 15.05
C TYR A 12 -0.52 -26.56 16.28
N ALA A 13 0.39 -26.13 17.17
CA ALA A 13 0.04 -25.39 18.38
C ALA A 13 -0.56 -24.03 18.03
N ASN A 14 -0.06 -23.39 16.97
CA ASN A 14 -0.59 -22.14 16.45
C ASN A 14 -0.32 -21.98 14.95
N PHE A 15 -1.04 -21.08 14.28
CA PHE A 15 -0.73 -20.63 12.93
C PHE A 15 -1.12 -19.16 12.72
N SER A 16 -0.42 -18.47 11.82
CA SER A 16 -0.68 -17.07 11.49
C SER A 16 -1.87 -16.88 10.54
N GLU A 17 -2.13 -15.66 10.08
CA GLU A 17 -3.08 -15.42 9.01
C GLU A 17 -2.70 -16.16 7.72
N LEU A 18 -3.70 -16.67 7.00
CA LEU A 18 -3.54 -17.36 5.72
C LEU A 18 -3.35 -16.33 4.59
N VAL A 19 -2.31 -16.52 3.80
CA VAL A 19 -2.05 -15.75 2.58
C VAL A 19 -2.27 -16.62 1.35
N VAL A 20 -2.76 -16.00 0.27
CA VAL A 20 -3.09 -16.69 -0.98
C VAL A 20 -2.54 -15.88 -2.15
N ASN A 21 -1.94 -16.54 -3.13
CA ASN A 21 -1.43 -15.84 -4.30
C ASN A 21 -2.56 -15.34 -5.24
N SER A 22 -2.19 -14.56 -6.25
CA SER A 22 -3.14 -13.96 -7.19
C SER A 22 -3.99 -15.02 -7.91
N LEU A 23 -3.37 -16.11 -8.37
CA LEU A 23 -3.99 -17.23 -9.09
C LEU A 23 -4.75 -18.21 -8.18
N GLY A 24 -4.51 -18.18 -6.88
CA GLY A 24 -5.19 -19.03 -5.89
C GLY A 24 -4.76 -20.50 -5.88
N ASP A 25 -3.72 -20.88 -6.62
CA ASP A 25 -3.19 -22.25 -6.59
C ASP A 25 -2.29 -22.51 -5.38
N LYS A 26 -1.75 -21.46 -4.74
CA LYS A 26 -0.99 -21.54 -3.49
C LYS A 26 -1.69 -20.80 -2.34
N ILE A 27 -1.92 -21.49 -1.24
CA ILE A 27 -2.27 -20.94 0.08
C ILE A 27 -1.16 -21.27 1.08
N ALA A 28 -0.75 -20.28 1.87
CA ALA A 28 0.37 -20.41 2.80
C ALA A 28 0.06 -19.77 4.16
N THR A 29 0.78 -20.22 5.18
CA THR A 29 0.78 -19.64 6.54
C THR A 29 2.08 -20.00 7.25
N VAL A 30 2.41 -19.27 8.31
CA VAL A 30 3.39 -19.73 9.31
C VAL A 30 2.65 -20.65 10.29
N VAL A 31 3.25 -21.79 10.61
CA VAL A 31 2.76 -22.72 11.64
C VAL A 31 3.81 -22.87 12.73
N GLU A 32 3.36 -23.07 13.98
CA GLU A 32 4.20 -23.26 15.15
C GLU A 32 3.94 -24.64 15.77
N ASP A 33 5.00 -25.40 16.05
CA ASP A 33 4.87 -26.69 16.73
C ASP A 33 4.83 -26.56 18.27
N GLU A 34 4.73 -27.68 18.98
CA GLU A 34 4.69 -27.69 20.45
C GLU A 34 6.00 -27.23 21.11
N GLU A 35 7.12 -27.26 20.38
CA GLU A 35 8.43 -26.80 20.84
C GLU A 35 8.65 -25.30 20.57
N GLY A 36 7.69 -24.63 19.91
CA GLY A 36 7.76 -23.21 19.56
C GLY A 36 8.57 -22.93 18.29
N GLN A 37 8.93 -23.95 17.53
CA GLN A 37 9.60 -23.81 16.24
C GLN A 37 8.60 -23.41 15.15
N ARG A 38 9.04 -22.55 14.22
CA ARG A 38 8.17 -22.01 13.17
C ARG A 38 8.53 -22.54 11.80
N PHE A 39 7.51 -22.95 11.05
CA PHE A 39 7.64 -23.47 9.71
C PHE A 39 6.78 -22.68 8.74
N ILE A 40 7.24 -22.56 7.50
CA ILE A 40 6.40 -22.11 6.40
C ILE A 40 5.59 -23.31 5.91
N TRP A 41 4.27 -23.18 5.90
CA TRP A 41 3.33 -24.17 5.41
C TRP A 41 2.73 -23.68 4.10
N VAL A 42 2.67 -24.54 3.10
CA VAL A 42 2.07 -24.28 1.78
C VAL A 42 1.25 -25.49 1.35
N ASN A 43 -0.02 -25.29 0.99
CA ASN A 43 -0.90 -26.31 0.43
C ASN A 43 -0.87 -27.68 1.16
N GLY A 44 -0.89 -27.67 2.50
CA GLY A 44 -0.91 -28.91 3.29
C GLY A 44 0.44 -29.38 3.81
N LYS A 45 1.55 -28.77 3.40
CA LYS A 45 2.91 -29.25 3.70
C LYS A 45 3.80 -28.15 4.26
N THR A 46 4.64 -28.50 5.22
CA THR A 46 5.78 -27.66 5.62
C THR A 46 6.91 -27.83 4.60
N ILE A 47 7.53 -26.74 4.20
CA ILE A 47 8.46 -26.72 3.05
C ILE A 47 9.94 -26.57 3.43
N ASP A 48 10.26 -26.14 4.65
CA ASP A 48 11.64 -25.88 5.09
C ASP A 48 11.97 -26.49 6.46
N GLU A 49 13.24 -26.40 6.83
CA GLU A 49 13.70 -26.48 8.22
C GLU A 49 13.05 -25.37 9.08
N PRO A 50 12.93 -25.60 10.40
CA PRO A 50 12.35 -24.62 11.30
C PRO A 50 13.19 -23.34 11.40
N PHE A 51 12.50 -22.21 11.59
CA PHE A 51 13.10 -20.91 11.89
C PHE A 51 12.77 -20.48 13.33
N GLU A 52 13.61 -19.65 13.92
CA GLU A 52 13.33 -19.01 15.22
C GLU A 52 12.15 -18.03 15.09
N ARG A 53 12.10 -17.29 13.97
CA ARG A 53 11.02 -16.36 13.62
C ARG A 53 10.77 -16.38 12.12
N VAL A 54 9.50 -16.22 11.76
CA VAL A 54 9.04 -15.96 10.39
C VAL A 54 8.06 -14.81 10.46
N ASN A 55 8.38 -13.71 9.79
CA ASN A 55 7.59 -12.49 9.75
C ASN A 55 7.33 -12.07 8.30
N LEU A 56 6.24 -11.32 8.09
CA LEU A 56 5.89 -10.74 6.78
C LEU A 56 5.80 -11.78 5.65
N LEU A 57 5.27 -12.97 5.95
CA LEU A 57 5.00 -13.99 4.94
C LEU A 57 3.95 -13.46 3.95
N GLN A 58 4.31 -13.36 2.67
CA GLN A 58 3.43 -12.81 1.64
C GLN A 58 3.78 -13.35 0.26
N PHE A 59 2.78 -13.41 -0.62
CA PHE A 59 3.01 -13.66 -2.04
C PHE A 59 3.33 -12.35 -2.76
N THR A 60 4.34 -12.40 -3.62
CA THR A 60 4.69 -11.33 -4.55
C THR A 60 3.71 -11.29 -5.73
N PRO A 61 3.65 -10.19 -6.49
CA PRO A 61 2.79 -10.11 -7.68
C PRO A 61 3.03 -11.20 -8.74
N ASN A 62 4.26 -11.69 -8.92
CA ASN A 62 4.59 -12.82 -9.80
C ASN A 62 4.29 -14.20 -9.19
N GLY A 63 3.83 -14.27 -7.94
CA GLY A 63 3.40 -15.51 -7.28
C GLY A 63 4.47 -16.26 -6.49
N ASP A 64 5.65 -15.66 -6.31
CA ASP A 64 6.67 -16.16 -5.40
C ASP A 64 6.23 -15.91 -3.94
N LEU A 65 6.53 -16.83 -3.03
CA LEU A 65 6.34 -16.66 -1.60
C LEU A 65 7.65 -16.13 -0.99
N ILE A 66 7.55 -15.05 -0.22
CA ILE A 66 8.67 -14.46 0.51
C ILE A 66 8.35 -14.29 1.98
N ALA A 67 9.38 -14.30 2.81
CA ALA A 67 9.29 -13.97 4.23
C ALA A 67 10.61 -13.39 4.74
N SER A 68 10.54 -12.62 5.82
CA SER A 68 11.71 -12.33 6.66
C SER A 68 11.82 -13.42 7.72
N VAL A 69 13.00 -14.02 7.87
CA VAL A 69 13.23 -15.14 8.79
C VAL A 69 14.42 -14.86 9.70
N GLN A 70 14.43 -15.50 10.87
CA GLN A 70 15.55 -15.42 11.82
C GLN A 70 16.19 -16.81 12.00
N LYS A 71 17.52 -16.85 11.92
CA LYS A 71 18.37 -18.03 12.18
C LYS A 71 19.64 -17.59 12.91
N ASP A 72 19.99 -18.31 13.97
CA ASP A 72 21.15 -18.01 14.83
C ASP A 72 21.14 -16.55 15.35
N GLY A 73 19.95 -16.04 15.66
CA GLY A 73 19.73 -14.66 16.10
C GLY A 73 19.82 -13.57 15.02
N LEU A 74 20.16 -13.89 13.77
CA LEU A 74 20.27 -12.93 12.66
C LEU A 74 19.10 -13.04 11.68
N TRP A 75 18.76 -11.92 11.04
CA TRP A 75 17.66 -11.82 10.08
C TRP A 75 18.13 -12.01 8.64
N THR A 76 17.33 -12.66 7.82
CA THR A 76 17.52 -12.72 6.36
C THR A 76 16.17 -12.80 5.65
N VAL A 77 16.18 -12.80 4.31
CA VAL A 77 14.99 -13.04 3.50
C VAL A 77 15.01 -14.47 3.00
N TRP A 78 13.87 -15.13 3.14
CA TRP A 78 13.55 -16.40 2.52
C TRP A 78 12.64 -16.13 1.31
N LYS A 79 12.96 -16.72 0.16
CA LYS A 79 12.18 -16.66 -1.09
C LYS A 79 12.11 -18.05 -1.72
N GLU A 80 10.90 -18.60 -1.82
CA GLU A 80 10.62 -19.90 -2.47
C GLU A 80 11.60 -21.03 -2.07
N GLY A 81 11.91 -21.16 -0.78
CA GLY A 81 12.79 -22.21 -0.24
C GLY A 81 14.27 -21.83 -0.16
N VAL A 82 14.63 -20.63 -0.59
CA VAL A 82 16.03 -20.17 -0.68
C VAL A 82 16.23 -18.95 0.21
N LEU A 83 17.25 -18.99 1.06
CA LEU A 83 17.68 -17.84 1.85
C LEU A 83 18.60 -16.94 1.00
N TRP A 84 18.53 -15.63 1.21
CA TRP A 84 19.66 -14.77 0.86
C TRP A 84 20.92 -15.24 1.58
N GLU A 85 22.08 -15.05 0.95
CA GLU A 85 23.36 -15.43 1.55
C GLU A 85 23.71 -14.53 2.74
N GLU A 86 23.19 -13.32 2.74
CA GLU A 86 23.44 -12.27 3.71
C GLU A 86 22.51 -12.38 4.93
N PHE A 87 23.10 -12.15 6.11
CA PHE A 87 22.41 -12.12 7.39
C PHE A 87 22.65 -10.78 8.08
N PHE A 88 21.61 -10.23 8.69
CA PHE A 88 21.55 -8.86 9.18
C PHE A 88 21.21 -8.81 10.68
N GLU A 89 21.69 -7.79 11.38
CA GLU A 89 21.31 -7.55 12.78
C GLU A 89 19.80 -7.31 12.92
N TYR A 90 19.21 -6.67 11.92
CA TYR A 90 17.79 -6.38 11.84
C TYR A 90 17.35 -6.18 10.39
N LEU A 91 16.10 -6.55 10.10
CA LEU A 91 15.47 -6.39 8.78
C LEU A 91 14.02 -5.92 8.97
N TRP A 92 13.62 -4.89 8.22
CA TRP A 92 12.25 -4.36 8.23
C TRP A 92 11.84 -3.83 6.86
N ASN A 93 10.56 -3.49 6.69
CA ASN A 93 10.00 -3.01 5.43
C ASN A 93 10.24 -3.95 4.24
N LEU A 94 10.15 -5.28 4.44
CA LEU A 94 10.21 -6.25 3.34
C LEU A 94 9.08 -5.99 2.33
N LYS A 95 9.45 -5.72 1.08
CA LYS A 95 8.55 -5.40 -0.04
C LYS A 95 9.09 -5.94 -1.36
N THR A 96 8.28 -5.82 -2.40
CA THR A 96 8.70 -6.05 -3.79
C THR A 96 8.34 -4.87 -4.69
N ASP A 97 8.93 -4.83 -5.88
CA ASP A 97 8.41 -4.01 -6.98
C ASP A 97 7.04 -4.53 -7.48
N ASN A 98 6.36 -3.79 -8.37
CA ASN A 98 5.02 -4.19 -8.84
C ASN A 98 5.03 -5.46 -9.69
N SER A 99 6.18 -5.83 -10.27
CA SER A 99 6.30 -7.11 -10.98
C SER A 99 6.56 -8.30 -10.05
N GLY A 100 7.00 -8.06 -8.82
CA GLY A 100 7.41 -9.10 -7.87
C GLY A 100 8.79 -9.69 -8.12
N GLN A 101 9.52 -9.21 -9.14
CA GLN A 101 10.84 -9.73 -9.50
C GLN A 101 11.91 -9.33 -8.48
N LYS A 102 11.85 -8.10 -7.96
CA LYS A 102 12.83 -7.58 -7.00
C LYS A 102 12.26 -7.66 -5.59
N VAL A 103 13.06 -8.15 -4.66
CA VAL A 103 12.74 -8.18 -3.24
C VAL A 103 13.69 -7.25 -2.51
N LEU A 104 13.14 -6.41 -1.65
CA LEU A 104 13.90 -5.35 -1.02
C LEU A 104 13.45 -5.11 0.41
N ALA A 105 14.41 -4.74 1.24
CA ALA A 105 14.20 -4.49 2.66
C ALA A 105 15.17 -3.43 3.16
N ASN A 106 14.78 -2.73 4.22
CA ASN A 106 15.77 -2.02 5.02
C ASN A 106 16.48 -3.02 5.93
N VAL A 107 17.79 -2.85 6.09
CA VAL A 107 18.63 -3.76 6.86
C VAL A 107 19.59 -2.99 7.77
N LYS A 108 20.04 -3.65 8.83
CA LYS A 108 21.05 -3.14 9.75
C LYS A 108 22.32 -4.01 9.70
N ILE A 109 23.46 -3.38 9.41
CA ILE A 109 24.78 -3.99 9.23
C ILE A 109 25.79 -3.17 10.05
N ASP A 110 26.55 -3.84 10.92
CA ASP A 110 27.57 -3.23 11.77
C ASP A 110 27.09 -1.96 12.51
N GLY A 111 25.90 -2.03 13.10
CA GLY A 111 25.29 -0.90 13.80
C GLY A 111 24.68 0.20 12.90
N ASN A 112 24.87 0.15 11.58
CA ASN A 112 24.40 1.14 10.61
C ASN A 112 23.23 0.62 9.77
N TYR A 113 22.51 1.53 9.11
CA TYR A 113 21.24 1.28 8.45
C TYR A 113 21.39 1.49 6.95
N THR A 114 20.84 0.58 6.14
CA THR A 114 20.86 0.71 4.67
C THR A 114 19.66 0.03 4.02
N VAL A 115 19.64 0.00 2.69
CA VAL A 115 18.68 -0.75 1.89
C VAL A 115 19.41 -1.94 1.27
N CYS A 116 18.76 -3.10 1.26
CA CYS A 116 19.20 -4.29 0.57
C CYS A 116 18.21 -4.63 -0.55
N VAL A 117 18.73 -4.89 -1.75
CA VAL A 117 17.95 -5.27 -2.93
C VAL A 117 18.48 -6.61 -3.43
N ASP A 118 17.63 -7.64 -3.41
CA ASP A 118 17.96 -9.01 -3.81
C ASP A 118 19.26 -9.54 -3.18
N GLY A 119 19.40 -9.37 -1.87
CA GLY A 119 20.58 -9.79 -1.11
C GLY A 119 21.75 -8.81 -1.16
N ILE A 120 21.71 -7.80 -2.03
CA ILE A 120 22.83 -6.84 -2.21
C ILE A 120 22.54 -5.54 -1.43
N PRO A 121 23.27 -5.23 -0.35
CA PRO A 121 23.17 -3.95 0.33
C PRO A 121 23.70 -2.81 -0.54
N TRP A 122 23.12 -1.62 -0.40
CA TRP A 122 23.70 -0.40 -0.96
C TRP A 122 25.10 -0.15 -0.39
N SER A 123 25.93 0.56 -1.15
CA SER A 123 27.32 0.82 -0.76
C SER A 123 27.43 1.85 0.36
N HIS A 124 26.49 2.81 0.44
CA HIS A 124 26.38 3.71 1.58
C HIS A 124 25.55 3.08 2.70
N SER A 125 25.98 3.39 3.92
CA SER A 125 25.20 3.17 5.13
C SER A 125 24.93 4.51 5.81
N PHE A 126 23.86 4.54 6.59
CA PHE A 126 23.33 5.73 7.25
C PHE A 126 23.14 5.46 8.74
N TYR A 127 23.03 6.54 9.52
CA TYR A 127 22.76 6.42 10.95
C TYR A 127 21.33 6.01 11.27
N ASP A 128 20.43 6.12 10.30
CA ASP A 128 19.06 5.65 10.37
C ASP A 128 18.48 5.61 8.95
N THR A 129 17.65 4.61 8.68
CA THR A 129 16.79 4.54 7.49
C THR A 129 15.37 4.24 7.94
N ARG A 130 14.36 4.83 7.29
CA ARG A 130 12.96 4.67 7.69
C ARG A 130 12.15 3.97 6.62
N ASP A 131 11.25 4.69 5.98
CA ASP A 131 10.35 4.18 4.95
C ASP A 131 11.12 3.66 3.74
N LEU A 132 10.59 2.64 3.10
CA LEU A 132 11.09 2.08 1.85
C LEU A 132 10.06 2.26 0.74
N PHE A 133 10.50 2.91 -0.33
CA PHE A 133 9.72 3.19 -1.53
C PHE A 133 10.38 2.54 -2.73
N VAL A 134 9.57 1.95 -3.60
CA VAL A 134 10.00 1.32 -4.84
C VAL A 134 9.16 1.89 -5.97
N SER A 135 9.79 2.22 -7.08
CA SER A 135 9.07 2.66 -8.28
C SER A 135 8.32 1.49 -8.92
N PRO A 136 7.31 1.74 -9.78
CA PRO A 136 6.51 0.68 -10.39
C PRO A 136 7.32 -0.48 -11.02
N THR A 137 8.38 -0.18 -11.75
CA THR A 137 9.26 -1.18 -12.39
C THR A 137 10.40 -1.67 -11.49
N GLY A 138 10.52 -1.12 -10.28
CA GLY A 138 11.62 -1.39 -9.37
C GLY A 138 12.98 -0.83 -9.81
N ALA A 139 13.02 0.04 -10.83
CA ALA A 139 14.27 0.66 -11.27
C ALA A 139 14.79 1.74 -10.29
N LYS A 140 13.90 2.33 -9.49
CA LYS A 140 14.23 3.28 -8.43
C LYS A 140 13.77 2.76 -7.09
N VAL A 141 14.64 2.85 -6.10
CA VAL A 141 14.39 2.54 -4.72
C VAL A 141 14.79 3.74 -3.90
N ALA A 142 13.89 4.23 -3.05
CA ALA A 142 14.13 5.38 -2.21
C ALA A 142 13.87 5.07 -0.73
N THR A 143 14.61 5.74 0.13
CA THR A 143 14.41 5.68 1.58
C THR A 143 14.74 7.01 2.23
N TYR A 144 14.09 7.31 3.34
CA TYR A 144 14.48 8.44 4.17
C TYR A 144 15.73 8.07 4.94
N VAL A 145 16.73 8.96 4.90
CA VAL A 145 18.04 8.74 5.51
C VAL A 145 18.34 9.82 6.53
N ARG A 146 19.04 9.42 7.58
CA ARG A 146 19.68 10.34 8.51
C ARG A 146 21.18 10.38 8.24
N LEU A 147 21.64 11.53 7.75
CA LEU A 147 23.04 11.74 7.33
C LEU A 147 23.99 12.00 8.50
N GLU A 148 23.48 12.49 9.63
CA GLU A 148 24.28 12.85 10.81
C GLU A 148 23.66 12.27 12.08
N ASN A 149 24.51 11.78 12.99
CA ASN A 149 24.09 11.35 14.30
C ASN A 149 24.39 12.45 15.33
N TYR A 150 23.34 12.95 15.97
CA TYR A 150 23.48 13.91 17.07
C TYR A 150 23.21 13.20 18.40
N PRO A 151 23.92 13.58 19.48
CA PRO A 151 23.64 13.06 20.82
C PRO A 151 22.18 13.26 21.23
N VAL A 152 21.70 12.38 22.11
CA VAL A 152 20.37 12.53 22.72
C VAL A 152 20.27 13.90 23.39
N LEU A 153 19.11 14.56 23.25
CA LEU A 153 18.81 15.92 23.75
C LEU A 153 19.52 17.08 23.03
N GLU A 154 20.22 16.85 21.91
CA GLU A 154 20.73 17.95 21.06
C GLU A 154 19.60 18.54 20.21
N ILE A 155 18.88 19.51 20.78
CA ILE A 155 17.71 20.14 20.16
C ILE A 155 18.06 21.19 19.08
N PHE A 156 19.27 21.75 19.10
CA PHE A 156 19.66 22.84 18.19
C PHE A 156 20.08 22.31 16.81
N ASN A 157 20.78 21.19 16.78
CA ASN A 157 21.11 20.44 15.57
C ASN A 157 19.88 19.73 15.02
N PHE A 158 18.99 19.22 15.87
CA PHE A 158 17.67 18.76 15.42
C PHE A 158 16.94 19.86 14.63
N ALA A 159 16.95 21.10 15.14
CA ALA A 159 16.30 22.25 14.49
C ALA A 159 16.93 22.65 13.14
N LYS A 160 18.12 22.16 12.79
CA LYS A 160 18.77 22.37 11.48
C LYS A 160 18.32 21.36 10.42
N GLY A 161 17.49 20.38 10.78
CA GLY A 161 17.09 19.29 9.90
C GLY A 161 18.04 18.10 10.00
N MET A 162 17.45 16.90 10.00
CA MET A 162 18.17 15.62 10.18
C MET A 162 17.93 14.64 9.04
N TRP A 163 16.85 14.84 8.29
CA TRP A 163 16.35 13.86 7.33
C TRP A 163 16.57 14.34 5.91
N SER A 164 16.93 13.40 5.05
CA SER A 164 17.06 13.58 3.61
C SER A 164 16.43 12.38 2.89
N LEU A 165 16.34 12.44 1.55
CA LEU A 165 15.93 11.33 0.71
C LEU A 165 17.16 10.75 0.01
N ALA A 166 17.31 9.43 0.06
CA ALA A 166 18.22 8.68 -0.80
C ALA A 166 17.42 7.95 -1.88
N VAL A 167 17.93 7.93 -3.11
CA VAL A 167 17.40 7.21 -4.26
C VAL A 167 18.54 6.45 -4.92
N ASN A 168 18.44 5.12 -5.00
CA ASN A 168 19.47 4.22 -5.54
C ASN A 168 20.87 4.59 -5.04
N ASP A 169 21.06 4.61 -3.72
CA ASP A 169 22.35 4.86 -3.07
C ASP A 169 22.91 6.30 -3.24
N VAL A 170 22.16 7.21 -3.87
CA VAL A 170 22.49 8.63 -3.98
C VAL A 170 21.51 9.46 -3.15
N PHE A 171 22.02 10.35 -2.29
CA PHE A 171 21.17 11.15 -1.39
C PHE A 171 21.25 12.64 -1.67
N TRP A 172 20.18 13.34 -1.30
CA TRP A 172 20.12 14.78 -1.38
C TRP A 172 20.99 15.44 -0.31
N ASP A 173 21.64 16.56 -0.66
CA ASP A 173 22.43 17.38 0.27
C ASP A 173 21.56 18.22 1.20
N LYS A 174 20.32 18.54 0.80
CA LYS A 174 19.37 19.26 1.64
C LYS A 174 18.86 18.38 2.78
N LYS A 175 18.73 19.00 3.96
CA LYS A 175 18.18 18.39 5.16
C LYS A 175 16.86 19.05 5.56
N PHE A 176 15.95 18.24 6.06
CA PHE A 176 14.61 18.63 6.48
C PHE A 176 14.34 18.15 7.91
N LEU A 177 13.38 18.76 8.60
CA LEU A 177 12.95 18.29 9.91
C LEU A 177 12.23 16.95 9.83
N ALA A 178 11.53 16.70 8.71
CA ALA A 178 10.83 15.45 8.41
C ALA A 178 10.51 15.36 6.91
N LEU A 179 10.35 14.14 6.41
CA LEU A 179 9.82 13.82 5.08
C LEU A 179 8.54 13.00 5.24
N PHE A 180 7.63 13.11 4.27
CA PHE A 180 6.35 12.39 4.23
C PHE A 180 5.98 12.02 2.80
N GLY A 181 5.63 10.74 2.58
CA GLY A 181 5.36 10.20 1.26
C GLY A 181 6.53 10.25 0.29
N CYS A 182 6.44 9.50 -0.80
CA CYS A 182 7.42 9.52 -1.88
C CYS A 182 6.75 9.00 -3.14
N CYS A 183 6.81 9.79 -4.20
CA CYS A 183 6.20 9.46 -5.48
C CYS A 183 7.25 9.57 -6.58
N PHE A 184 7.28 8.60 -7.49
CA PHE A 184 8.08 8.63 -8.70
C PHE A 184 7.22 9.09 -9.88
N SER A 185 7.82 9.78 -10.86
CA SER A 185 7.14 10.10 -12.12
C SER A 185 6.81 8.82 -12.90
N PRO A 186 5.87 8.84 -13.87
CA PRO A 186 5.48 7.62 -14.57
C PRO A 186 6.62 6.94 -15.35
N LYS A 187 7.60 7.69 -15.89
CA LYS A 187 8.85 7.12 -16.45
C LYS A 187 9.98 6.94 -15.43
N GLU A 188 9.71 7.19 -14.15
CA GLU A 188 10.64 7.00 -13.02
C GLU A 188 11.95 7.79 -13.14
N THR A 189 11.88 8.93 -13.82
CA THR A 189 13.01 9.84 -14.01
C THR A 189 13.10 10.89 -12.92
N ARG A 190 12.01 11.11 -12.19
CA ARG A 190 11.88 12.14 -11.15
C ARG A 190 11.26 11.57 -9.89
N VAL A 191 11.54 12.22 -8.76
CA VAL A 191 11.00 11.86 -7.45
C VAL A 191 10.51 13.09 -6.70
N ALA A 192 9.38 12.96 -6.01
CA ALA A 192 8.79 14.01 -5.20
C ALA A 192 8.43 13.52 -3.79
N THR A 193 8.62 14.37 -2.79
CA THR A 193 8.28 14.10 -1.39
C THR A 193 7.79 15.37 -0.70
N ALA A 194 6.91 15.24 0.28
CA ALA A 194 6.55 16.33 1.16
C ALA A 194 7.58 16.47 2.27
N VAL A 195 7.91 17.70 2.65
CA VAL A 195 8.93 17.97 3.68
C VAL A 195 8.44 19.00 4.70
N ARG A 196 9.00 18.90 5.91
CA ARG A 196 8.91 19.95 6.93
C ARG A 196 10.23 20.72 6.99
N LEU A 197 10.15 22.03 6.78
CA LEU A 197 11.28 22.96 6.77
C LEU A 197 11.70 23.34 8.20
N THR A 198 12.88 23.94 8.35
CA THR A 198 13.46 24.35 9.65
C THR A 198 12.69 25.48 10.33
N ASP A 199 11.99 26.31 9.56
CA ASP A 199 11.02 27.30 10.07
C ASP A 199 9.68 26.67 10.51
N ARG A 200 9.57 25.34 10.42
CA ARG A 200 8.41 24.49 10.74
C ARG A 200 7.25 24.55 9.76
N SER A 201 7.38 25.31 8.67
CA SER A 201 6.44 25.25 7.55
C SER A 201 6.64 23.97 6.72
N PHE A 202 5.74 23.71 5.77
CA PHE A 202 5.77 22.52 4.93
C PHE A 202 5.84 22.91 3.45
N THR A 203 6.49 22.08 2.64
CA THR A 203 6.50 22.25 1.18
C THR A 203 6.69 20.90 0.47
N ILE A 204 6.65 20.89 -0.86
CA ILE A 204 6.99 19.74 -1.69
C ILE A 204 8.40 19.94 -2.24
N VAL A 205 9.16 18.86 -2.30
CA VAL A 205 10.48 18.82 -2.93
C VAL A 205 10.42 17.87 -4.10
N VAL A 206 10.87 18.32 -5.27
CA VAL A 206 10.99 17.51 -6.48
C VAL A 206 12.46 17.52 -6.89
N ASP A 207 13.09 16.34 -6.95
CA ASP A 207 14.51 16.17 -7.30
C ASP A 207 15.44 17.14 -6.54
N ASN A 208 15.31 17.17 -5.21
CA ASN A 208 16.08 18.05 -4.32
C ASN A 208 15.80 19.57 -4.47
N VAL A 209 14.76 19.96 -5.22
CA VAL A 209 14.33 21.36 -5.37
C VAL A 209 12.99 21.57 -4.68
N CYS A 210 12.95 22.46 -3.69
CA CYS A 210 11.69 22.83 -3.04
C CYS A 210 10.81 23.66 -3.99
N TRP A 211 9.49 23.49 -3.90
CA TRP A 211 8.58 24.54 -4.38
C TRP A 211 8.90 25.86 -3.66
N GLU A 212 8.74 26.97 -4.37
CA GLU A 212 9.03 28.31 -3.83
C GLU A 212 8.12 28.69 -2.65
N LYS A 213 6.89 28.15 -2.62
CA LYS A 213 5.92 28.40 -1.55
C LYS A 213 6.01 27.37 -0.44
N SER A 214 5.70 27.81 0.77
CA SER A 214 5.45 26.95 1.92
C SER A 214 4.02 27.11 2.47
N PHE A 215 3.60 26.12 3.26
CA PHE A 215 2.22 25.91 3.69
C PHE A 215 2.17 25.52 5.16
N TYR A 216 0.98 25.60 5.76
CA TYR A 216 0.78 25.20 7.16
C TYR A 216 0.95 23.69 7.36
N GLN A 217 0.51 22.90 6.38
CA GLN A 217 0.64 21.44 6.29
C GLN A 217 0.54 21.05 4.81
N VAL A 218 1.04 19.87 4.46
CA VAL A 218 0.88 19.26 3.13
C VAL A 218 0.62 17.76 3.30
N TRP A 219 -0.08 17.14 2.36
CA TRP A 219 -0.14 15.69 2.22
C TRP A 219 0.86 15.21 1.16
N GLU A 220 0.98 13.88 1.02
CA GLU A 220 1.86 13.25 0.04
C GLU A 220 1.62 13.77 -1.39
N PRO A 221 2.70 14.14 -2.13
CA PRO A 221 2.59 14.58 -3.52
C PRO A 221 2.35 13.40 -4.47
N ARG A 222 1.76 13.71 -5.64
CA ARG A 222 1.61 12.78 -6.76
C ARG A 222 2.03 13.46 -8.05
N PHE A 223 2.71 12.74 -8.93
CA PHE A 223 2.98 13.22 -10.29
C PHE A 223 1.68 13.21 -11.11
N LEU A 224 1.27 14.39 -11.61
CA LEU A 224 0.14 14.56 -12.55
C LEU A 224 0.51 14.05 -13.94
N ASP A 225 1.77 14.24 -14.32
CA ASP A 225 2.43 13.69 -15.51
C ASP A 225 3.93 13.53 -15.21
N GLU A 226 4.78 13.39 -16.24
CA GLU A 226 6.24 13.27 -16.04
C GLU A 226 6.89 14.41 -15.26
N ASN A 227 6.30 15.60 -15.24
CA ASN A 227 6.95 16.81 -14.76
C ASN A 227 6.17 17.55 -13.69
N GLN A 228 4.84 17.55 -13.80
CA GLN A 228 3.97 18.31 -12.94
C GLN A 228 3.64 17.51 -11.68
N VAL A 229 3.78 18.14 -10.51
CA VAL A 229 3.47 17.51 -9.23
C VAL A 229 2.28 18.19 -8.60
N VAL A 230 1.29 17.40 -8.17
CA VAL A 230 0.13 17.86 -7.42
C VAL A 230 0.22 17.41 -5.97
N ALA A 231 -0.20 18.27 -5.04
CA ALA A 231 -0.27 17.93 -3.63
C ALA A 231 -1.41 18.68 -2.92
N PRO A 232 -2.12 18.02 -1.99
CA PRO A 232 -3.00 18.72 -1.05
C PRO A 232 -2.17 19.59 -0.10
N VAL A 233 -2.55 20.85 0.04
CA VAL A 233 -1.85 21.81 0.91
C VAL A 233 -2.84 22.54 1.81
N LYS A 234 -2.43 22.85 3.05
CA LYS A 234 -3.22 23.62 4.00
C LYS A 234 -2.81 25.09 3.96
N THR A 235 -3.78 25.95 3.70
CA THR A 235 -3.65 27.41 3.68
C THR A 235 -4.61 28.06 4.70
N SER A 236 -4.66 29.39 4.71
CA SER A 236 -5.66 30.14 5.48
C SER A 236 -7.10 29.94 4.98
N ARG A 237 -7.30 29.53 3.71
CA ARG A 237 -8.63 29.26 3.13
C ARG A 237 -9.18 27.88 3.46
N GLY A 238 -8.34 26.95 3.93
CA GLY A 238 -8.68 25.55 4.08
C GLY A 238 -7.62 24.63 3.49
N TRP A 239 -8.01 23.41 3.17
CA TRP A 239 -7.21 22.51 2.32
C TRP A 239 -7.51 22.80 0.85
N GLU A 240 -6.47 22.88 0.03
CA GLU A 240 -6.54 23.17 -1.40
C GLU A 240 -5.66 22.16 -2.15
N LEU A 241 -5.97 21.89 -3.41
CA LEU A 241 -5.08 21.11 -4.28
C LEU A 241 -4.21 22.07 -5.07
N TYR A 242 -2.89 21.91 -4.98
CA TYR A 242 -1.91 22.71 -5.71
C TYR A 242 -1.16 21.85 -6.72
N CYS A 243 -0.73 22.47 -7.82
CA CYS A 243 0.18 21.91 -8.83
C CYS A 243 1.39 22.83 -8.93
N ASP A 244 2.60 22.30 -8.71
CA ASP A 244 3.87 23.05 -8.81
C ASP A 244 3.84 24.41 -8.08
N GLY A 245 3.31 24.42 -6.85
CA GLY A 245 3.23 25.63 -6.02
C GLY A 245 2.11 26.63 -6.38
N SER A 246 1.25 26.30 -7.35
CA SER A 246 0.09 27.12 -7.74
C SER A 246 -1.24 26.41 -7.48
N PRO A 247 -2.33 27.11 -7.14
CA PRO A 247 -3.65 26.49 -7.00
C PRO A 247 -4.04 25.73 -8.27
N PHE A 248 -4.47 24.48 -8.12
CA PHE A 248 -4.87 23.61 -9.23
C PHE A 248 -6.40 23.49 -9.33
N TRP A 249 -7.08 23.36 -8.20
CA TRP A 249 -8.54 23.49 -8.13
C TRP A 249 -8.92 24.86 -7.56
N GLU A 250 -10.02 25.44 -8.04
CA GLU A 250 -10.45 26.80 -7.65
C GLU A 250 -11.04 26.88 -6.22
N ARG A 251 -11.31 25.72 -5.61
CA ARG A 251 -12.04 25.58 -4.35
C ARG A 251 -11.16 25.07 -3.21
N SER A 252 -11.40 25.62 -2.01
CA SER A 252 -10.88 25.08 -0.74
C SER A 252 -11.90 24.19 -0.04
N PHE A 253 -11.40 23.30 0.81
CA PHE A 253 -12.15 22.29 1.54
C PHE A 253 -11.82 22.32 3.03
N THR A 254 -12.72 21.78 3.85
CA THR A 254 -12.43 21.58 5.28
C THR A 254 -11.38 20.49 5.48
N GLN A 255 -11.38 19.47 4.60
CA GLN A 255 -10.36 18.42 4.46
C GLN A 255 -10.18 18.02 2.99
N LEU A 256 -8.96 17.65 2.60
CA LEU A 256 -8.61 17.06 1.30
C LEU A 256 -7.46 16.07 1.53
N TRP A 257 -7.66 14.79 1.21
CA TRP A 257 -6.68 13.72 1.44
C TRP A 257 -6.95 12.52 0.51
N ASN A 258 -6.13 11.46 0.59
CA ASN A 258 -6.20 10.29 -0.29
C ASN A 258 -6.22 10.67 -1.78
N LEU A 259 -5.28 11.54 -2.18
CA LEU A 259 -5.12 11.98 -3.56
C LEU A 259 -4.71 10.81 -4.45
N LYS A 260 -5.44 10.59 -5.54
CA LYS A 260 -5.10 9.64 -6.60
C LYS A 260 -5.03 10.38 -7.93
N VAL A 261 -4.09 9.97 -8.77
CA VAL A 261 -3.89 10.50 -10.11
C VAL A 261 -3.95 9.35 -11.10
N PHE A 262 -4.58 9.58 -12.24
CA PHE A 262 -4.46 8.76 -13.44
C PHE A 262 -3.66 9.56 -14.49
N PRO A 263 -2.32 9.40 -14.55
CA PRO A 263 -1.45 10.32 -15.27
C PRO A 263 -1.70 10.41 -16.78
N GLU A 264 -2.04 9.29 -17.42
CA GLU A 264 -2.24 9.17 -18.87
C GLU A 264 -3.36 10.10 -19.37
N LYS A 265 -4.36 10.37 -18.53
CA LYS A 265 -5.47 11.30 -18.81
C LYS A 265 -5.44 12.55 -17.93
N LYS A 266 -4.39 12.73 -17.13
CA LYS A 266 -4.25 13.80 -16.13
C LYS A 266 -5.48 13.95 -15.21
N ARG A 267 -6.13 12.82 -14.89
CA ARG A 267 -7.30 12.85 -14.00
C ARG A 267 -6.85 12.80 -12.56
N VAL A 268 -7.57 13.52 -11.71
CA VAL A 268 -7.26 13.63 -10.28
C VAL A 268 -8.52 13.42 -9.46
N ALA A 269 -8.44 12.53 -8.47
CA ALA A 269 -9.50 12.31 -7.51
C ALA A 269 -8.98 12.41 -6.08
N ALA A 270 -9.80 12.91 -5.17
CA ALA A 270 -9.46 13.00 -3.76
C ALA A 270 -10.71 12.86 -2.88
N VAL A 271 -10.51 12.35 -1.67
CA VAL A 271 -11.52 12.44 -0.63
C VAL A 271 -11.52 13.86 -0.08
N VAL A 272 -12.69 14.48 0.01
CA VAL A 272 -12.87 15.84 0.49
C VAL A 272 -13.98 15.93 1.54
N ALA A 273 -13.87 16.92 2.42
CA ALA A 273 -14.99 17.35 3.25
C ALA A 273 -15.38 18.79 2.91
N LEU A 274 -16.65 19.00 2.54
CA LEU A 274 -17.18 20.34 2.24
C LEU A 274 -17.36 21.15 3.52
N GLU A 275 -17.84 20.48 4.56
CA GLU A 275 -18.00 20.96 5.92
C GLU A 275 -17.74 19.81 6.89
N LEU A 276 -17.66 20.11 8.19
CA LEU A 276 -17.40 19.11 9.22
C LEU A 276 -18.43 17.96 9.13
N GLY A 277 -17.95 16.73 8.96
CA GLY A 277 -18.81 15.54 8.89
C GLY A 277 -19.57 15.36 7.58
N LYS A 278 -19.28 16.12 6.51
CA LYS A 278 -19.82 15.86 5.17
C LYS A 278 -18.72 15.50 4.18
N TRP A 279 -18.38 14.22 4.17
CA TRP A 279 -17.36 13.64 3.30
C TRP A 279 -17.93 13.30 1.93
N THR A 280 -17.14 13.48 0.87
CA THR A 280 -17.47 13.09 -0.50
C THR A 280 -16.18 12.91 -1.31
N LEU A 281 -16.29 12.55 -2.59
CA LEU A 281 -15.17 12.62 -3.52
C LEU A 281 -15.21 13.91 -4.34
N ALA A 282 -14.03 14.45 -4.63
CA ALA A 282 -13.83 15.42 -5.70
C ALA A 282 -13.05 14.75 -6.83
N VAL A 283 -13.53 14.89 -8.07
CA VAL A 283 -12.93 14.35 -9.28
C VAL A 283 -12.80 15.49 -10.28
N ASP A 284 -11.57 15.76 -10.70
CA ASP A 284 -11.23 16.83 -11.66
C ASP A 284 -11.84 18.19 -11.26
N GLY A 285 -11.77 18.51 -9.97
CA GLY A 285 -12.25 19.76 -9.37
C GLY A 285 -13.76 19.78 -9.07
N LYS A 286 -14.52 18.76 -9.47
CA LYS A 286 -15.97 18.65 -9.23
C LYS A 286 -16.26 17.69 -8.09
N THR A 287 -17.09 18.13 -7.16
CA THR A 287 -17.52 17.29 -6.02
C THR A 287 -18.72 16.46 -6.40
N TRP A 288 -18.73 15.20 -5.99
CA TRP A 288 -19.93 14.38 -6.04
C TRP A 288 -21.06 14.98 -5.19
N LYS A 289 -22.30 14.80 -5.65
CA LYS A 289 -23.54 15.16 -4.94
C LYS A 289 -23.75 14.39 -3.64
N PRO A 290 -23.61 13.05 -3.59
CA PRO A 290 -23.79 12.33 -2.33
C PRO A 290 -22.72 12.72 -1.32
N THR A 291 -23.14 12.85 -0.06
CA THR A 291 -22.26 13.13 1.09
C THR A 291 -22.49 12.11 2.19
N PHE A 292 -21.42 11.79 2.92
CA PHE A 292 -21.41 10.73 3.91
C PHE A 292 -20.94 11.27 5.27
N GLY A 293 -21.71 10.91 6.30
CA GLY A 293 -21.54 11.40 7.66
C GLY A 293 -20.31 10.87 8.41
N GLN A 294 -19.79 9.70 8.03
CA GLN A 294 -18.73 9.02 8.79
C GLN A 294 -17.43 8.96 8.01
N MET A 295 -17.43 8.35 6.82
CA MET A 295 -16.18 8.15 6.09
C MET A 295 -16.41 7.94 4.59
N VAL A 296 -15.42 8.37 3.81
CA VAL A 296 -15.21 7.99 2.41
C VAL A 296 -13.76 7.52 2.33
N LEU A 297 -13.53 6.33 1.80
CA LEU A 297 -12.18 5.80 1.60
C LEU A 297 -11.59 6.29 0.28
N GLU A 298 -10.35 5.91 0.01
CA GLU A 298 -9.62 6.34 -1.17
C GLU A 298 -10.36 6.03 -2.49
N PRO A 299 -10.24 6.90 -3.51
CA PRO A 299 -10.82 6.64 -4.82
C PRO A 299 -10.09 5.53 -5.57
N HIS A 300 -10.84 4.72 -6.32
CA HIS A 300 -10.33 3.68 -7.21
C HIS A 300 -10.71 4.02 -8.64
N PHE A 301 -9.74 4.30 -9.50
CA PHE A 301 -9.97 4.42 -10.94
C PHE A 301 -10.14 3.03 -11.57
N SER A 302 -10.97 2.92 -12.61
CA SER A 302 -10.91 1.79 -13.52
C SER A 302 -9.57 1.79 -14.29
N PRO A 303 -9.16 0.65 -14.88
CA PRO A 303 -7.87 0.57 -15.58
C PRO A 303 -7.72 1.53 -16.76
N ASP A 304 -8.83 1.88 -17.42
CA ASP A 304 -8.87 2.89 -18.47
C ASP A 304 -8.98 4.32 -17.92
N GLY A 305 -9.16 4.48 -16.61
CA GLY A 305 -9.31 5.77 -15.94
C GLY A 305 -10.59 6.50 -16.30
N GLU A 306 -11.63 5.84 -16.83
CA GLU A 306 -12.93 6.48 -17.14
C GLU A 306 -13.87 6.48 -15.93
N ARG A 307 -13.93 5.37 -15.19
CA ARG A 307 -14.80 5.19 -14.04
C ARG A 307 -14.04 5.35 -12.74
N ILE A 308 -14.79 5.66 -11.69
CA ILE A 308 -14.26 5.80 -10.34
C ILE A 308 -15.22 5.24 -9.30
N ALA A 309 -14.66 4.50 -8.35
CA ALA A 309 -15.40 3.94 -7.23
C ALA A 309 -14.79 4.36 -5.89
N ALA A 310 -15.61 4.42 -4.85
CA ALA A 310 -15.14 4.54 -3.47
C ALA A 310 -16.05 3.82 -2.49
N LEU A 311 -15.42 3.21 -1.48
CA LEU A 311 -16.09 2.72 -0.30
C LEU A 311 -16.51 3.87 0.60
N VAL A 312 -17.73 3.79 1.12
CA VAL A 312 -18.30 4.82 1.98
C VAL A 312 -18.90 4.19 3.22
N ARG A 313 -18.83 4.91 4.34
CA ARG A 313 -19.51 4.53 5.57
C ARG A 313 -20.51 5.60 5.96
N HIS A 314 -21.76 5.20 6.16
CA HIS A 314 -22.84 6.08 6.56
C HIS A 314 -23.88 5.33 7.38
N LYS A 315 -24.32 5.92 8.50
CA LYS A 315 -25.27 5.32 9.45
C LYS A 315 -24.85 3.91 9.88
N ASP A 316 -23.56 3.76 10.17
CA ASP A 316 -22.90 2.51 10.60
C ASP A 316 -22.99 1.36 9.60
N ARG A 317 -23.15 1.68 8.33
CA ARG A 317 -23.16 0.71 7.22
C ARG A 317 -22.14 1.11 6.17
N TRP A 318 -21.53 0.10 5.57
CA TRP A 318 -20.63 0.27 4.42
C TRP A 318 -21.42 0.16 3.12
N GLY A 319 -21.12 1.04 2.19
CA GLY A 319 -21.65 1.03 0.83
C GLY A 319 -20.54 1.27 -0.18
N LEU A 320 -20.87 1.10 -1.45
CA LEU A 320 -20.00 1.44 -2.56
C LEU A 320 -20.69 2.51 -3.42
N VAL A 321 -19.91 3.49 -3.87
CA VAL A 321 -20.37 4.51 -4.81
C VAL A 321 -19.53 4.41 -6.05
N VAL A 322 -20.18 4.34 -7.22
CA VAL A 322 -19.51 4.23 -8.51
C VAL A 322 -20.05 5.33 -9.41
N ASP A 323 -19.16 6.18 -9.92
CA ASP A 323 -19.52 7.28 -10.83
C ASP A 323 -20.65 8.17 -10.27
N GLU A 324 -20.51 8.60 -9.01
CA GLU A 324 -21.50 9.41 -8.26
C GLU A 324 -22.80 8.66 -7.86
N VAL A 325 -22.97 7.40 -8.25
CA VAL A 325 -24.16 6.59 -7.96
C VAL A 325 -23.89 5.62 -6.81
N CYS A 326 -24.66 5.74 -5.72
CA CYS A 326 -24.61 4.78 -4.61
C CYS A 326 -25.23 3.44 -5.03
N TRP A 327 -24.56 2.36 -4.68
CA TRP A 327 -25.16 1.03 -4.67
C TRP A 327 -26.28 0.94 -3.61
N ASP A 328 -27.29 0.13 -3.89
CA ASP A 328 -28.39 -0.15 -2.95
C ASP A 328 -27.94 -1.12 -1.83
N LEU A 329 -26.88 -1.89 -2.11
CA LEU A 329 -26.30 -2.83 -1.15
C LEU A 329 -25.44 -2.10 -0.12
N VAL A 330 -25.97 -1.96 1.11
CA VAL A 330 -25.27 -1.35 2.26
C VAL A 330 -25.16 -2.31 3.44
N TRP A 331 -23.96 -2.81 3.74
CA TRP A 331 -23.76 -3.98 4.61
C TRP A 331 -22.79 -3.71 5.78
N GLU A 332 -22.48 -4.73 6.60
CA GLU A 332 -21.64 -4.60 7.79
C GLU A 332 -20.20 -4.28 7.44
N ARG A 333 -19.69 -4.88 6.36
CA ARG A 333 -18.42 -4.52 5.71
C ARG A 333 -18.52 -4.77 4.21
N ILE A 334 -17.84 -3.95 3.42
CA ILE A 334 -17.58 -4.17 2.00
C ILE A 334 -16.08 -4.00 1.79
N GLY A 335 -15.46 -4.89 1.02
CA GLY A 335 -14.05 -4.81 0.65
C GLY A 335 -13.81 -3.87 -0.53
N ASP A 336 -12.54 -3.66 -0.88
CA ASP A 336 -12.16 -2.73 -1.95
C ASP A 336 -12.79 -3.14 -3.29
N PRO A 337 -13.25 -2.16 -4.09
CA PRO A 337 -13.80 -2.44 -5.41
C PRO A 337 -12.71 -2.88 -6.36
N VAL A 338 -13.02 -3.88 -7.18
CA VAL A 338 -12.15 -4.39 -8.24
C VAL A 338 -12.85 -4.21 -9.58
N PHE A 339 -12.21 -3.48 -10.49
CA PHE A 339 -12.70 -3.31 -11.86
C PHE A 339 -12.21 -4.44 -12.77
N SER A 340 -12.99 -4.77 -13.79
CA SER A 340 -12.53 -5.63 -14.89
C SER A 340 -11.42 -4.96 -15.70
N PRO A 341 -10.63 -5.70 -16.51
CA PRO A 341 -9.51 -5.15 -17.28
C PRO A 341 -9.85 -3.95 -18.17
N LYS A 342 -11.06 -3.89 -18.74
CA LYS A 342 -11.54 -2.72 -19.51
C LYS A 342 -12.40 -1.75 -18.69
N GLY A 343 -12.57 -1.99 -17.38
CA GLY A 343 -13.37 -1.16 -16.50
C GLY A 343 -14.89 -1.28 -16.68
N SER A 344 -15.38 -2.16 -17.56
CA SER A 344 -16.82 -2.25 -17.83
C SER A 344 -17.62 -2.88 -16.68
N LYS A 345 -16.95 -3.70 -15.86
CA LYS A 345 -17.54 -4.37 -14.69
C LYS A 345 -16.81 -4.03 -13.41
N ILE A 346 -17.52 -4.14 -12.29
CA ILE A 346 -17.00 -3.94 -10.94
C ILE A 346 -17.54 -5.01 -9.98
N ALA A 347 -16.63 -5.55 -9.16
CA ALA A 347 -16.91 -6.55 -8.15
C ALA A 347 -16.36 -6.12 -6.78
N ALA A 348 -16.92 -6.67 -5.72
CA ALA A 348 -16.40 -6.50 -4.35
C ALA A 348 -16.79 -7.72 -3.51
N LYS A 349 -16.01 -8.02 -2.46
CA LYS A 349 -16.49 -8.89 -1.38
C LYS A 349 -17.30 -8.09 -0.37
N ALA A 350 -18.23 -8.74 0.31
CA ALA A 350 -18.96 -8.11 1.41
C ALA A 350 -19.25 -9.10 2.54
N GLU A 351 -19.30 -8.59 3.76
CA GLU A 351 -19.59 -9.35 4.97
C GLU A 351 -20.97 -8.98 5.49
N LYS A 352 -21.76 -10.02 5.83
CA LYS A 352 -23.08 -9.88 6.42
C LYS A 352 -23.44 -11.11 7.24
N ASP A 353 -23.89 -10.93 8.47
CA ASP A 353 -24.37 -11.99 9.36
C ASP A 353 -23.30 -13.09 9.57
N GLY A 354 -22.02 -12.69 9.64
CA GLY A 354 -20.86 -13.58 9.82
C GLY A 354 -20.47 -14.40 8.57
N GLY A 355 -21.11 -14.17 7.42
CA GLY A 355 -20.76 -14.80 6.15
C GLY A 355 -20.23 -13.80 5.12
N TYR A 356 -19.40 -14.30 4.19
CA TYR A 356 -18.87 -13.52 3.08
C TYR A 356 -19.61 -13.82 1.78
N TYR A 357 -19.88 -12.78 0.99
CA TYR A 357 -20.56 -12.84 -0.29
C TYR A 357 -19.78 -12.11 -1.37
N LEU A 358 -19.98 -12.54 -2.61
CA LEU A 358 -19.49 -11.86 -3.79
C LEU A 358 -20.56 -10.90 -4.33
N LEU A 359 -20.20 -9.63 -4.50
CA LEU A 359 -21.01 -8.61 -5.14
C LEU A 359 -20.47 -8.30 -6.54
N VAL A 360 -21.36 -8.19 -7.52
CA VAL A 360 -21.03 -7.76 -8.89
C VAL A 360 -22.15 -6.84 -9.38
N GLU A 361 -21.80 -5.66 -9.90
CA GLU A 361 -22.76 -4.69 -10.47
C GLU A 361 -23.97 -4.41 -9.56
N ASN A 362 -23.73 -4.04 -8.29
CA ASN A 362 -24.77 -3.75 -7.28
C ASN A 362 -25.72 -4.94 -7.01
N LYS A 363 -25.28 -6.17 -7.22
CA LYS A 363 -26.05 -7.39 -6.93
C LYS A 363 -25.21 -8.41 -6.18
N VAL A 364 -25.87 -9.21 -5.34
CA VAL A 364 -25.27 -10.40 -4.74
C VAL A 364 -25.23 -11.48 -5.80
N LEU A 365 -24.03 -11.97 -6.12
CA LEU A 365 -23.83 -12.98 -7.15
C LEU A 365 -23.68 -14.39 -6.58
N ASP A 366 -22.91 -14.56 -5.51
CA ASP A 366 -22.61 -15.87 -4.91
C ASP A 366 -22.31 -15.75 -3.40
N GLY A 367 -22.37 -16.87 -2.67
CA GLY A 367 -22.21 -16.97 -1.20
C GLY A 367 -23.46 -17.53 -0.48
N PRO A 368 -23.41 -17.70 0.86
CA PRO A 368 -22.32 -17.31 1.76
C PRO A 368 -21.13 -18.27 1.77
N TYR A 369 -19.96 -17.74 2.12
CA TYR A 369 -18.74 -18.46 2.44
C TYR A 369 -18.28 -18.17 3.87
N THR A 370 -17.44 -19.07 4.44
CA THR A 370 -16.79 -18.84 5.74
C THR A 370 -15.79 -17.70 5.66
N TYR A 371 -15.06 -17.60 4.55
CA TYR A 371 -14.16 -16.50 4.26
C TYR A 371 -14.03 -16.29 2.74
N LEU A 372 -13.77 -15.06 2.32
CA LEU A 372 -13.54 -14.71 0.93
C LEU A 372 -12.39 -13.68 0.84
N TRP A 373 -11.38 -13.98 0.04
CA TRP A 373 -10.39 -12.97 -0.37
C TRP A 373 -10.99 -12.06 -1.45
N ASP A 374 -10.32 -10.94 -1.75
CA ASP A 374 -10.82 -10.03 -2.78
C ASP A 374 -10.88 -10.75 -4.15
N PRO A 375 -11.96 -10.51 -4.91
CA PRO A 375 -12.12 -11.13 -6.22
C PRO A 375 -11.10 -10.58 -7.22
N VAL A 376 -10.71 -11.39 -8.20
CA VAL A 376 -9.76 -11.00 -9.24
C VAL A 376 -10.39 -11.24 -10.60
N PHE A 377 -10.46 -10.23 -11.47
CA PHE A 377 -10.82 -10.47 -12.86
C PHE A 377 -9.65 -11.09 -13.61
N LEU A 378 -9.83 -12.31 -14.14
CA LEU A 378 -8.87 -12.96 -15.03
C LEU A 378 -9.05 -12.49 -16.48
N GLU A 379 -10.30 -12.24 -16.85
CA GLU A 379 -10.71 -11.67 -18.13
C GLU A 379 -11.82 -10.64 -17.90
N GLU A 380 -12.35 -10.04 -18.96
CA GLU A 380 -13.42 -9.05 -18.86
C GLU A 380 -14.66 -9.59 -18.15
N ASP A 381 -15.00 -10.85 -18.40
CA ASP A 381 -16.21 -11.51 -17.92
C ASP A 381 -15.92 -12.72 -17.02
N ILE A 382 -14.66 -12.96 -16.65
CA ILE A 382 -14.26 -14.10 -15.82
C ILE A 382 -13.64 -13.60 -14.52
N LEU A 383 -14.30 -13.94 -13.42
CA LEU A 383 -13.90 -13.59 -12.08
C LEU A 383 -13.36 -14.84 -11.36
N LEU A 384 -12.14 -14.77 -10.85
CA LEU A 384 -11.59 -15.74 -9.91
C LEU A 384 -11.95 -15.33 -8.48
N ILE A 385 -12.61 -16.23 -7.77
CA ILE A 385 -12.76 -16.15 -6.32
C ILE A 385 -11.91 -17.20 -5.60
N LYS A 386 -11.39 -16.77 -4.46
CA LYS A 386 -10.60 -17.57 -3.51
C LYS A 386 -11.33 -17.49 -2.18
N GLY A 387 -11.65 -18.62 -1.57
CA GLY A 387 -12.44 -18.63 -0.34
C GLY A 387 -12.27 -19.86 0.52
N ILE A 388 -12.88 -19.82 1.69
CA ILE A 388 -12.98 -20.96 2.60
C ILE A 388 -14.45 -21.31 2.76
N LYS A 389 -14.76 -22.60 2.61
CA LYS A 389 -16.06 -23.17 2.94
C LYS A 389 -15.84 -24.47 3.71
N GLU A 390 -16.47 -24.60 4.87
CA GLU A 390 -16.41 -25.82 5.70
C GLU A 390 -14.96 -26.28 5.99
N LYS A 391 -14.10 -25.34 6.42
CA LYS A 391 -12.66 -25.56 6.69
C LYS A 391 -11.85 -26.05 5.47
N SER A 392 -12.35 -25.89 4.26
CA SER A 392 -11.62 -26.19 3.04
C SER A 392 -11.43 -24.93 2.22
N TYR A 393 -10.18 -24.67 1.84
CA TYR A 393 -9.84 -23.63 0.87
C TYR A 393 -10.22 -24.07 -0.54
N PHE A 394 -10.76 -23.16 -1.34
CA PHE A 394 -11.13 -23.41 -2.74
C PHE A 394 -10.84 -22.21 -3.65
N THR A 395 -10.71 -22.53 -4.95
CA THR A 395 -10.76 -21.56 -6.06
C THR A 395 -11.92 -21.88 -6.99
N LYS A 396 -12.58 -20.83 -7.48
CA LYS A 396 -13.68 -20.94 -8.45
C LYS A 396 -13.64 -19.78 -9.43
N GLU A 397 -13.70 -20.09 -10.71
CA GLU A 397 -13.96 -19.11 -11.77
C GLU A 397 -15.46 -18.97 -11.98
N ILE A 398 -15.92 -17.73 -12.12
CA ILE A 398 -17.32 -17.38 -12.32
C ILE A 398 -17.42 -16.47 -13.54
N LYS A 399 -18.27 -16.84 -14.50
CA LYS A 399 -18.61 -15.98 -15.63
C LYS A 399 -19.66 -14.96 -15.19
N VAL A 400 -19.39 -13.67 -15.40
CA VAL A 400 -20.22 -12.53 -14.95
C VAL A 400 -20.71 -11.69 -16.11
#